data_AF-A0A841GN73-F1
#
_entry.id   AF-A0A841GN73-F1
#
_cell.length_a   1.000
_cell.length_b   1.000
_cell.length_c   1.000
_cell.angle_alpha   90.00
_cell.angle_beta   90.00
_cell.angle_gamma   90.00
#
_symmetry.space_group_name_H-M   'P 1'
#
loop_
_entity.id
_entity.type
_entity.pdbx_description
1 polymer ?
#
loop_
_entity_poly.entity_id
_entity_poly.type
_entity_poly.pdbx_seq_one_letter_code
_entity_poly.pdbx_strand_id
1 'polypeptide(L)'
;MGTGAVLAVAAYYALWGGEYSVFGLRRLAAERRDADARLADTRRQVDSLRTLAATLEKSDDAVERIARERFGMIREGELLYRFVPVDSGAPAPAPAR
;
A
#
# COMPACT_ATOMS: atom_id res chain seq x y z
N MET A 1 6.64 47.54 -43.05
CA MET A 1 5.36 47.14 -42.40
C MET A 1 5.33 45.67 -41.93
N GLY A 2 6.27 44.79 -42.31
CA GLY A 2 6.13 43.35 -42.04
C GLY A 2 6.43 42.87 -40.61
N THR A 3 7.43 43.42 -39.92
CA THR A 3 7.89 42.89 -38.62
C THR A 3 6.96 43.24 -37.46
N GLY A 4 6.45 44.47 -37.40
CA GLY A 4 5.51 44.89 -36.36
C GLY A 4 4.20 44.11 -36.40
N ALA A 5 3.69 43.81 -37.60
CA ALA A 5 2.48 43.00 -37.76
C ALA A 5 2.69 41.55 -37.28
N VAL A 6 3.83 40.94 -37.59
CA VAL A 6 4.18 39.59 -37.12
C VAL A 6 4.30 39.55 -35.59
N LEU A 7 4.95 40.54 -34.99
CA LEU A 7 5.07 40.63 -33.53
C LEU A 7 3.71 40.84 -32.85
N ALA A 8 2.83 41.65 -33.44
CA ALA A 8 1.49 41.88 -32.92
C ALA A 8 0.63 40.60 -32.95
N VAL A 9 0.69 39.85 -34.05
CA VAL A 9 -0.01 38.55 -34.17
C VAL A 9 0.56 37.54 -33.16
N ALA A 10 1.89 37.47 -33.02
CA ALA A 10 2.52 36.58 -32.04
C ALA A 10 2.11 36.92 -30.60
N ALA A 11 2.08 38.21 -30.24
CA ALA A 11 1.63 38.67 -28.93
C ALA A 11 0.14 38.35 -28.71
N TYR A 12 -0.70 38.55 -29.72
CA TYR A 12 -2.12 38.22 -29.65
C TYR A 12 -2.34 36.73 -29.38
N TYR A 13 -1.66 35.83 -30.11
CA TYR A 13 -1.75 34.38 -29.85
C TYR A 13 -1.17 34.00 -28.49
N ALA A 14 -0.10 34.65 -28.03
CA ALA A 14 0.47 34.40 -26.72
C ALA A 14 -0.48 34.79 -25.56
N LEU A 15 -1.31 35.83 -25.74
CA LEU A 15 -2.22 36.38 -24.72
C LEU A 15 -3.65 35.79 -24.81
N TRP A 16 -4.21 35.70 -26.03
CA TRP A 16 -5.60 35.28 -26.30
C TRP A 16 -5.72 33.89 -26.92
N GLY A 17 -4.63 33.21 -27.26
CA GLY A 17 -4.63 31.88 -27.87
C GLY A 17 -5.09 30.74 -26.96
N GLY A 18 -5.58 31.04 -25.75
CA GLY A 18 -6.16 30.06 -24.82
C GLY A 18 -5.21 28.92 -24.48
N GLU A 19 -5.60 27.70 -24.84
CA GLU A 19 -4.89 26.43 -24.56
C GLU A 19 -3.52 26.31 -25.24
N TYR A 20 -3.29 27.09 -26.31
CA TYR A 20 -2.00 27.16 -27.02
C TYR A 20 -1.16 28.38 -26.62
N SER A 21 -1.58 29.13 -25.60
CA SER A 21 -0.76 30.18 -25.02
C SER A 21 0.47 29.59 -24.31
N VAL A 22 1.53 30.40 -24.17
CA VAL A 22 2.72 30.02 -23.41
C VAL A 22 2.36 29.67 -21.95
N PHE A 23 1.36 30.33 -21.37
CA PHE A 23 0.85 30.03 -20.04
C PHE A 23 0.14 28.68 -19.98
N GLY A 24 -0.67 28.34 -21.00
CA GLY A 24 -1.32 27.03 -21.12
C GLY A 24 -0.31 25.89 -21.15
N LEU A 25 0.74 26.02 -21.98
CA LEU A 25 1.82 25.03 -22.06
C LEU A 25 2.57 24.86 -20.73
N ARG A 26 2.85 25.96 -20.03
CA ARG A 26 3.50 25.91 -18.71
C ARG A 26 2.64 25.25 -17.66
N ARG A 27 1.34 25.55 -17.66
CA ARG A 27 0.36 24.91 -16.76
C ARG A 27 0.26 23.43 -17.04
N LEU A 28 0.11 23.03 -18.30
CA LEU A 28 0.05 21.61 -18.69
C LEU A 28 1.34 20.87 -18.32
N ALA A 29 2.50 21.49 -18.50
CA ALA A 29 3.78 20.91 -18.06
C ALA A 29 3.91 20.79 -16.54
N ALA A 30 3.27 21.67 -15.76
CA ALA A 30 3.20 21.54 -14.31
C ALA A 30 2.26 20.40 -13.91
N GLU A 31 1.05 20.37 -14.48
CA GLU A 31 0.05 19.32 -14.23
C GLU A 31 0.59 17.93 -14.58
N ARG A 32 1.31 17.79 -15.70
CA ARG A 32 1.99 16.53 -16.04
C ARG A 32 3.03 16.11 -15.01
N ARG A 33 3.89 17.03 -14.57
CA ARG A 33 4.91 16.74 -13.55
C ARG A 33 4.29 16.31 -12.23
N ASP A 34 3.21 16.96 -11.81
CA ASP A 34 2.49 16.59 -10.59
C ASP A 34 1.82 15.21 -10.72
N ALA A 35 1.23 14.90 -11.88
CA ALA A 35 0.66 13.59 -12.15
C ALA A 35 1.73 12.49 -12.14
N ASP A 36 2.88 12.72 -12.78
CA ASP A 36 4.01 11.79 -12.79
C ASP A 36 4.57 11.56 -11.39
N ALA A 37 4.69 12.61 -10.57
CA ALA A 37 5.12 12.50 -9.18
C ALA A 37 4.16 11.64 -8.34
N ARG A 38 2.84 11.83 -8.51
CA ARG A 38 1.82 11.01 -7.84
C ARG A 38 1.87 9.56 -8.30
N LEU A 39 2.03 9.31 -9.60
CA LEU A 39 2.17 7.96 -10.13
C LEU A 39 3.42 7.27 -9.58
N ALA A 40 4.55 7.98 -9.52
CA ALA A 40 5.78 7.45 -8.96
C ALA A 40 5.60 7.10 -7.47
N ASP A 41 4.93 7.97 -6.71
CA ASP A 41 4.66 7.71 -5.30
C ASP A 41 3.77 6.48 -5.09
N THR A 42 2.63 6.40 -5.80
CA THR A 42 1.74 5.24 -5.73
C THR A 42 2.45 3.95 -6.13
N ARG A 43 3.30 3.97 -7.16
CA ARG A 43 4.10 2.79 -7.56
C ARG A 43 5.03 2.34 -6.43
N ARG A 44 5.75 3.27 -5.79
CA ARG A 44 6.61 2.95 -4.64
C ARG A 44 5.81 2.31 -3.50
N GLN A 45 4.61 2.81 -3.22
CA GLN A 45 3.74 2.23 -2.19
C GLN A 45 3.27 0.82 -2.57
N VAL A 46 2.88 0.59 -3.82
CA VAL A 46 2.49 -0.74 -4.29
C VAL A 46 3.67 -1.71 -4.21
N ASP A 47 4.87 -1.30 -4.61
CA ASP A 47 6.05 -2.15 -4.59
C ASP A 47 6.50 -2.48 -3.16
N SER A 48 6.39 -1.51 -2.23
CA SER A 48 6.69 -1.76 -0.81
C SER A 48 5.69 -2.73 -0.19
N LEU A 49 4.39 -2.58 -0.49
CA LEU A 49 3.35 -3.49 -0.02
C LEU A 49 3.51 -4.90 -0.60
N ARG A 50 3.87 -5.02 -1.88
CA ARG A 50 4.18 -6.33 -2.50
C ARG A 50 5.38 -6.99 -1.85
N THR A 51 6.44 -6.22 -1.57
CA THR A 51 7.63 -6.73 -0.89
C THR A 51 7.29 -7.20 0.52
N LEU A 52 6.48 -6.43 1.25
CA LEU A 52 6.00 -6.81 2.57
C LEU A 52 5.16 -8.09 2.51
N ALA A 53 4.20 -8.17 1.59
CA ALA A 53 3.36 -9.36 1.40
C ALA A 53 4.21 -10.60 1.10
N ALA A 54 5.15 -10.50 0.17
CA ALA A 54 6.06 -11.61 -0.16
C ALA A 54 6.97 -12.00 1.01
N THR A 55 7.33 -11.05 1.87
CA THR A 55 8.09 -11.33 3.09
C THR A 55 7.23 -12.06 4.10
N LEU A 56 5.99 -11.62 4.31
CA LEU A 56 5.05 -12.23 5.24
C LEU A 56 4.67 -13.66 4.82
N GLU A 57 4.43 -13.87 3.52
CA GLU A 57 4.13 -15.18 2.94
C GLU A 57 5.31 -16.15 3.10
N LYS A 58 6.55 -15.66 2.95
CA LYS A 58 7.75 -16.47 3.20
C LYS A 58 8.03 -16.66 4.69
N SER A 59 7.63 -15.73 5.53
CA SER A 59 7.78 -15.79 6.98
C SER A 59 6.56 -16.43 7.64
N ASP A 60 6.01 -17.49 7.05
CA ASP A 60 4.88 -18.24 7.60
C ASP A 60 5.18 -18.65 9.06
N ASP A 61 6.42 -19.00 9.37
CA ASP A 61 6.90 -19.28 10.74
C ASP A 61 6.67 -18.13 11.74
N ALA A 62 6.83 -16.87 11.31
CA ALA A 62 6.64 -15.72 12.17
C ALA A 62 5.15 -15.44 12.42
N VAL A 63 4.32 -15.65 11.39
CA VAL A 63 2.85 -15.54 11.49
C VAL A 63 2.30 -16.67 12.36
N GLU A 64 2.77 -17.90 12.13
CA GLU A 64 2.44 -19.10 12.89
C GLU A 64 2.82 -18.93 14.35
N ARG A 65 4.01 -18.41 14.66
CA ARG A 65 4.43 -18.12 16.03
C ARG A 65 3.46 -17.15 16.73
N ILE A 66 3.08 -16.06 16.08
CA ILE A 66 2.12 -15.10 16.65
C ILE A 66 0.74 -15.75 16.85
N ALA A 67 0.29 -16.57 15.89
CA ALA A 67 -0.97 -17.32 15.99
C ALA A 67 -0.96 -18.28 17.20
N ARG A 68 0.15 -18.98 17.41
CA ARG A 68 0.35 -19.91 18.53
C ARG A 68 0.45 -19.16 19.86
N GLU A 69 1.24 -18.09 19.94
CA GLU A 69 1.50 -17.35 21.19
C GLU A 69 0.31 -16.53 21.67
N ARG A 70 -0.37 -15.81 20.76
CA ARG A 70 -1.45 -14.88 21.16
C ARG A 70 -2.81 -15.54 21.18
N PHE A 71 -3.03 -16.53 20.32
CA PHE A 71 -4.35 -17.12 20.12
C PHE A 71 -4.41 -18.61 20.46
N GLY A 72 -3.29 -19.25 20.81
CA GLY A 72 -3.25 -20.67 21.15
C GLY A 72 -3.67 -21.59 20.00
N MET A 73 -3.58 -21.09 18.76
CA MET A 73 -3.95 -21.86 17.56
C MET A 73 -2.98 -23.03 17.37
N ILE A 74 -3.51 -24.17 16.93
CA ILE A 74 -2.76 -25.39 16.61
C ILE A 74 -3.05 -25.81 15.17
N ARG A 75 -2.12 -26.50 14.53
CA ARG A 75 -2.28 -26.97 13.14
C ARG A 75 -3.20 -28.20 13.09
N GLU A 76 -3.77 -28.50 11.92
CA GLU A 76 -4.47 -29.76 11.70
C GLU A 76 -3.54 -30.95 12.01
N GLY A 77 -4.02 -31.89 12.83
CA GLY A 77 -3.25 -33.06 13.27
C GLY A 77 -2.43 -32.88 14.55
N GLU A 78 -2.38 -31.68 15.13
CA GLU A 78 -1.72 -31.44 16.42
C GLU A 78 -2.69 -31.63 17.62
N LEU A 79 -2.16 -32.07 18.76
CA LEU A 79 -2.90 -32.28 20.01
C LEU A 79 -2.39 -31.33 21.10
N LEU A 80 -3.25 -30.46 21.62
CA LEU A 80 -2.93 -29.55 22.71
C LEU A 80 -3.18 -30.21 24.08
N TYR A 81 -2.10 -30.48 24.82
CA TYR A 81 -2.19 -30.91 26.22
C TYR A 81 -2.14 -29.70 27.16
N ARG A 82 -3.23 -29.44 27.87
CA ARG A 82 -3.29 -28.43 28.93
C ARG A 82 -3.30 -29.12 30.29
N PHE A 83 -2.25 -28.93 31.06
CA PHE A 83 -2.21 -29.36 32.46
C PHE A 83 -2.95 -28.33 33.32
N VAL A 84 -4.06 -28.75 33.92
CA VAL A 84 -4.74 -27.97 34.95
C VAL A 84 -4.28 -28.48 36.32
N PRO A 85 -3.97 -27.59 37.28
CA PRO A 85 -3.72 -28.01 38.66
C PRO A 85 -4.95 -28.75 39.16
N VAL A 86 -4.74 -29.95 39.69
CA VAL A 86 -5.80 -30.66 40.39
C VAL A 86 -5.90 -30.01 41.76
N ASP A 87 -6.91 -29.20 42.00
CA ASP A 87 -7.24 -28.79 43.36
C ASP A 87 -7.49 -30.08 44.16
N SER A 88 -6.78 -30.24 45.27
CA SER A 88 -6.75 -31.46 46.10
C SER A 88 -8.11 -31.90 46.68
N GLY A 89 -9.21 -31.25 46.29
CA GLY A 89 -10.59 -31.57 46.68
C GLY A 89 -11.54 -31.91 45.53
N ALA A 90 -11.10 -31.92 44.26
CA ALA A 90 -11.97 -32.29 43.13
C ALA A 90 -12.01 -33.83 42.92
N PRO A 91 -13.19 -34.47 42.90
CA PRO A 91 -13.28 -35.92 42.70
C PRO A 91 -12.74 -36.32 41.32
N ALA A 92 -11.97 -37.40 41.29
CA ALA A 92 -11.30 -37.91 40.08
C ALA A 92 -12.32 -38.10 38.93
N PRO A 93 -12.00 -37.64 37.71
CA PRO A 93 -12.90 -37.82 36.57
C PRO A 93 -13.10 -39.31 36.29
N ALA A 94 -14.37 -39.73 36.17
CA ALA A 94 -14.73 -41.11 35.88
C ALA A 94 -14.16 -41.57 34.53
N PRO A 95 -13.72 -42.84 34.41
CA PRO A 95 -13.08 -43.32 33.18
C PRO A 95 -14.07 -43.28 32.01
N ALA A 96 -13.65 -42.66 30.91
CA ALA A 96 -14.36 -42.72 29.63
C ALA A 96 -14.33 -44.17 29.12
N ARG A 97 -15.51 -44.75 28.87
CA ARG A 97 -15.68 -46.06 28.22
C ARG A 97 -15.62 -45.91 26.70
#